data_AF-A0A3D5H617-F1
#
_entry.id   AF-A0A3D5H617-F1
#
_cell.length_a   1.000
_cell.length_b   1.000
_cell.length_c   1.000
_cell.angle_alpha   90.00
_cell.angle_beta   90.00
_cell.angle_gamma   90.00
#
_symmetry.space_group_name_H-M   'P 1'
#
loop_
_entity.id
_entity.type
_entity.pdbx_description
1 polymer ?
#
loop_
_entity_poly.entity_id
_entity_poly.type
_entity_poly.pdbx_seq_one_letter_code
_entity_poly.pdbx_strand_id
1 'polypeptide(L)'
;MKNILPAEKRIYYGKLLRNRPTMVSLEYFPYFYALSRRSGTKEEHVREFSKGNLLPASKRIMDALLDSSPQVTKGLKLAAGLHTKADRKIFEAAITELQRKMFIVKVAEHYDPFTFEWETVSKRFSKETKHSRRITEEEARQNILQKYFENQLVGTVTSIRRLFGWEKQAIFRTLGYLKSSGVITPDVLVDGKGGNFYALVNMRRNHS
;
A
#
# COMPACT_ATOMS: atom_id res chain seq x y z
N MET A 1 -0.76 13.90 17.10
CA MET A 1 0.01 12.62 17.09
C MET A 1 0.11 11.94 15.71
N LYS A 2 -0.92 11.98 14.84
CA LYS A 2 -0.95 11.28 13.54
C LYS A 2 0.07 11.74 12.47
N ASN A 3 0.60 12.97 12.58
CA ASN A 3 1.49 13.57 11.56
C ASN A 3 2.99 13.42 11.83
N ILE A 4 3.37 13.09 13.07
CA ILE A 4 4.78 12.97 13.46
C ILE A 4 5.38 11.69 12.87
N LEU A 5 4.63 10.58 12.91
CA LEU A 5 5.13 9.27 12.49
C LEU A 5 5.48 9.18 10.98
N PRO A 6 4.67 9.71 10.03
CA PRO A 6 5.06 9.74 8.62
C PRO A 6 6.25 10.66 8.33
N ALA A 7 6.28 11.83 9.00
CA ALA A 7 7.35 12.82 8.85
C ALA A 7 8.70 12.29 9.35
N GLU A 8 8.70 11.47 10.39
CA GLU A 8 9.88 10.79 10.94
C GLU A 8 10.21 9.45 10.27
N LYS A 9 9.57 9.12 9.14
CA LYS A 9 9.74 7.84 8.41
C LYS A 9 9.34 6.61 9.22
N ARG A 10 8.65 6.71 10.36
CA ARG A 10 8.34 5.53 11.20
C ARG A 10 7.23 4.65 10.62
N ILE A 11 6.42 5.19 9.70
CA ILE A 11 5.34 4.48 9.02
C ILE A 11 5.17 4.95 7.57
N TYR A 12 4.59 4.11 6.74
CA TYR A 12 4.01 4.49 5.46
C TYR A 12 2.54 4.85 5.63
N TYR A 13 2.13 6.04 5.16
CA TYR A 13 0.74 6.46 5.13
C TYR A 13 0.27 6.71 3.69
N GLY A 14 -0.59 5.84 3.18
CA GLY A 14 -1.06 5.89 1.80
C GLY A 14 -2.41 5.21 1.61
N LYS A 15 -2.85 5.08 0.36
CA LYS A 15 -4.16 4.50 0.01
C LYS A 15 -4.03 3.08 -0.53
N LEU A 16 -3.65 2.13 0.32
CA LEU A 16 -3.39 0.74 -0.11
C LEU A 16 -4.63 -0.16 -0.08
N LEU A 17 -5.48 0.00 0.94
CA LEU A 17 -6.64 -0.87 1.15
C LEU A 17 -7.93 -0.13 0.73
N ARG A 18 -8.54 -0.52 -0.40
CA ARG A 18 -9.79 0.05 -0.94
C ARG A 18 -9.82 1.58 -1.04
N ASN A 19 -8.72 2.22 -1.44
CA ASN A 19 -8.60 3.69 -1.52
C ASN A 19 -8.76 4.40 -0.18
N ARG A 20 -8.73 3.66 0.94
CA ARG A 20 -8.82 4.23 2.29
C ARG A 20 -7.43 4.59 2.79
N PRO A 21 -7.28 5.71 3.51
CA PRO A 21 -6.03 6.00 4.20
C PRO A 21 -5.64 4.84 5.11
N THR A 22 -4.45 4.31 4.89
CA THR A 22 -3.91 3.11 5.53
C THR A 22 -2.54 3.47 6.12
N MET A 23 -2.31 3.10 7.37
CA MET A 23 -1.00 3.15 8.02
C MET A 23 -0.38 1.75 7.93
N VAL A 24 0.87 1.67 7.47
CA VAL A 24 1.66 0.44 7.39
C VAL A 24 2.98 0.67 8.11
N SER A 25 3.37 -0.25 8.99
CA SER A 25 4.69 -0.20 9.63
C SER A 25 5.79 -0.39 8.59
N LEU A 26 6.99 0.15 8.84
CA LEU A 26 8.11 -0.09 7.92
C LEU A 26 8.51 -1.56 7.81
N GLU A 27 8.26 -2.36 8.85
CA GLU A 27 8.43 -3.81 8.83
C GLU A 27 7.53 -4.47 7.76
N TYR A 28 6.28 -4.03 7.62
CA TYR A 28 5.33 -4.60 6.66
C TYR A 28 5.35 -3.94 5.28
N PHE A 29 5.95 -2.76 5.18
CA PHE A 29 6.03 -2.02 3.91
C PHE A 29 6.61 -2.86 2.76
N PRO A 30 7.72 -3.60 2.92
CA PRO A 30 8.32 -4.39 1.84
C PRO A 30 7.35 -5.40 1.20
N TYR A 31 6.49 -6.03 2.00
CA TYR A 31 5.49 -6.97 1.49
C TYR A 31 4.44 -6.27 0.61
N PHE A 32 3.93 -5.11 1.04
CA PHE A 32 3.00 -4.33 0.22
C PHE A 32 3.67 -3.81 -1.06
N TYR A 33 4.94 -3.39 -0.96
CA TYR A 33 5.68 -2.93 -2.13
C TYR A 33 5.96 -4.06 -3.12
N ALA A 34 6.29 -5.27 -2.66
CA ALA A 34 6.45 -6.44 -3.53
C ALA A 34 5.16 -6.73 -4.33
N LEU A 35 3.99 -6.63 -3.70
CA LEU A 35 2.69 -6.79 -4.38
C LEU A 35 2.34 -5.65 -5.34
N SER A 36 2.99 -4.49 -5.23
CA SER A 36 2.84 -3.42 -6.22
C SER A 36 3.58 -3.70 -7.53
N ARG A 37 4.44 -4.74 -7.57
CA ARG A 37 5.30 -5.13 -8.70
C ARG A 37 6.22 -4.01 -9.20
N ARG A 38 6.53 -3.05 -8.32
CA ARG A 38 7.38 -1.92 -8.67
C ARG A 38 8.86 -2.29 -8.57
N SER A 39 9.59 -1.93 -9.61
CA SER A 39 11.05 -1.95 -9.70
C SER A 39 11.71 -0.80 -8.93
N GLY A 40 11.00 0.34 -8.82
CA GLY A 40 11.50 1.57 -8.19
C GLY A 40 12.53 2.33 -9.03
N THR A 41 12.73 1.98 -10.30
CA THR A 41 13.63 2.70 -11.22
C THR A 41 13.05 4.06 -11.63
N LYS A 42 13.90 5.01 -12.00
CA LYS A 42 13.47 6.37 -12.37
C LYS A 42 12.54 6.40 -13.59
N GLU A 43 12.70 5.49 -14.54
CA GLU A 43 11.94 5.48 -15.81
C GLU A 43 10.70 4.56 -15.74
N GLU A 44 10.40 4.01 -14.57
CA GLU A 44 9.30 3.06 -14.41
C GLU A 44 7.95 3.67 -14.77
N HIS A 45 7.67 4.91 -14.35
CA HIS A 45 6.41 5.58 -14.66
C HIS A 45 6.25 5.85 -16.16
N VAL A 46 7.35 6.08 -16.88
CA VAL A 46 7.31 6.23 -18.34
C VAL A 46 6.88 4.92 -18.99
N ARG A 47 7.48 3.79 -18.59
CA ARG A 47 7.11 2.47 -19.11
C ARG A 47 5.66 2.11 -18.79
N GLU A 48 5.21 2.36 -17.56
CA GLU A 48 3.82 2.09 -17.17
C GLU A 48 2.83 3.00 -17.89
N PHE A 49 3.17 4.26 -18.15
CA PHE A 49 2.37 5.14 -18.99
C PHE A 49 2.27 4.64 -20.43
N SER A 50 3.39 4.24 -21.05
CA SER A 50 3.39 3.70 -22.42
C SER A 50 2.55 2.42 -22.58
N LYS A 51 2.38 1.64 -21.51
CA LYS A 51 1.49 0.46 -21.48
C LYS A 51 0.01 0.79 -21.21
N GLY A 52 -0.34 2.07 -20.98
CA GLY A 52 -1.68 2.48 -20.60
C GLY A 52 -2.03 2.25 -19.12
N ASN A 53 -1.03 1.97 -18.26
CA ASN A 53 -1.24 1.66 -16.83
C ASN A 53 -1.20 2.90 -15.91
N LEU A 54 -0.99 4.10 -16.47
CA LEU A 54 -1.01 5.37 -15.73
C LEU A 54 -1.78 6.44 -16.51
N LEU A 55 -2.48 7.30 -15.78
CA LEU A 55 -3.10 8.49 -16.36
C LEU A 55 -2.03 9.48 -16.88
N PRO A 56 -2.32 10.28 -17.91
CA PRO A 56 -1.42 11.34 -18.37
C PRO A 56 -1.03 12.33 -17.26
N ALA A 57 -1.98 12.69 -16.40
CA ALA A 57 -1.74 13.55 -15.24
C ALA A 57 -0.81 12.88 -14.20
N SER A 58 -0.93 11.57 -14.01
CA SER A 58 -0.06 10.79 -13.12
C SER A 58 1.39 10.78 -13.62
N LYS A 59 1.59 10.63 -14.94
CA LYS A 59 2.92 10.75 -15.55
C LYS A 59 3.51 12.14 -15.30
N ARG A 60 2.77 13.22 -15.58
CA ARG A 60 3.22 14.60 -15.38
C ARG A 60 3.61 14.90 -13.92
N ILE A 61 2.84 14.39 -12.96
CA ILE A 61 3.16 14.52 -11.53
C ILE A 61 4.45 13.75 -11.20
N MET A 62 4.64 12.55 -11.76
CA MET A 62 5.87 11.79 -11.56
C MET A 62 7.09 12.46 -12.19
N ASP A 63 6.96 13.01 -13.40
CA ASP A 63 8.03 13.79 -14.04
C ASP A 63 8.45 14.97 -13.16
N ALA A 64 7.48 15.75 -12.66
CA ALA A 64 7.73 16.87 -11.76
C ALA A 64 8.44 16.43 -10.46
N LEU A 65 8.03 15.32 -9.85
CA LEU A 65 8.66 14.79 -8.63
C LEU A 65 10.04 14.16 -8.89
N LEU A 66 10.34 13.70 -10.11
CA LEU A 66 11.68 13.18 -10.42
C LEU A 66 12.66 14.30 -10.72
N ASP A 67 12.17 15.43 -11.24
CA ASP A 67 12.95 16.66 -11.43
C ASP A 67 13.29 17.31 -10.08
N SER A 68 12.30 17.51 -9.21
CA SER A 68 12.49 18.10 -7.89
C SER A 68 11.60 17.43 -6.85
N SER A 69 12.18 16.96 -5.75
CA SER A 69 11.45 16.30 -4.66
C SER A 69 12.15 16.43 -3.32
N PRO A 70 11.41 16.65 -2.21
CA PRO A 70 9.94 16.71 -2.11
C PRO A 70 9.32 18.00 -2.68
N GLN A 71 8.01 17.99 -2.93
CA GLN A 71 7.26 19.19 -3.33
C GLN A 71 5.95 19.34 -2.57
N VAL A 72 5.63 20.59 -2.19
CA VAL A 72 4.31 20.95 -1.67
C VAL A 72 3.26 20.94 -2.79
N THR A 73 1.99 20.69 -2.44
CA THR A 73 0.89 20.50 -3.40
C THR A 73 0.75 21.65 -4.39
N LYS A 74 0.94 22.91 -3.95
CA LYS A 74 0.89 24.09 -4.83
C LYS A 74 2.00 24.05 -5.87
N GLY A 75 3.25 23.80 -5.45
CA GLY A 75 4.40 23.68 -6.34
C GLY A 75 4.25 22.54 -7.32
N LEU A 76 3.81 21.37 -6.82
CA LEU A 76 3.59 20.18 -7.64
C LEU A 76 2.51 20.38 -8.71
N LYS A 77 1.43 21.09 -8.39
CA LYS A 77 0.41 21.47 -9.39
C LYS A 77 0.97 22.39 -10.47
N LEU A 78 1.80 23.36 -10.11
CA LEU A 78 2.43 24.26 -11.08
C LEU A 78 3.40 23.49 -11.98
N ALA A 79 4.32 22.73 -11.39
CA ALA A 79 5.32 21.94 -12.12
C ALA A 79 4.67 20.87 -13.03
N ALA A 80 3.58 20.24 -12.57
CA ALA A 80 2.84 19.30 -13.39
C ALA A 80 1.89 19.99 -14.39
N GLY A 81 1.73 21.32 -14.37
CA GLY A 81 0.79 22.10 -15.20
C GLY A 81 -0.69 21.76 -14.96
N LEU A 82 -1.05 21.49 -13.69
CA LEU A 82 -2.39 21.14 -13.19
C LEU A 82 -2.87 22.17 -12.16
N HIS A 83 -2.73 23.45 -12.48
CA HIS A 83 -2.92 24.56 -11.54
C HIS A 83 -4.22 25.36 -11.75
N THR A 84 -5.03 25.02 -12.74
CA THR A 84 -6.33 25.67 -12.94
C THR A 84 -7.40 25.08 -12.01
N LYS A 85 -8.54 25.77 -11.88
CA LYS A 85 -9.69 25.26 -11.11
C LYS A 85 -10.27 23.97 -11.73
N ALA A 86 -10.24 23.85 -13.05
CA ALA A 86 -10.72 22.66 -13.78
C ALA A 86 -9.84 21.43 -13.51
N ASP A 87 -8.54 21.63 -13.26
CA ASP A 87 -7.58 20.55 -13.03
C ASP A 87 -7.71 19.88 -11.66
N ARG A 88 -8.50 20.45 -10.74
CA ARG A 88 -8.60 19.96 -9.37
C ARG A 88 -8.93 18.46 -9.30
N LYS A 89 -9.99 18.04 -10.00
CA LYS A 89 -10.43 16.64 -10.00
C LYS A 89 -9.39 15.72 -10.67
N ILE A 90 -8.73 16.21 -11.72
CA ILE A 90 -7.69 15.49 -12.45
C ILE A 90 -6.48 15.23 -11.54
N PHE A 91 -6.03 16.27 -10.83
CA PHE A 91 -4.94 16.16 -9.86
C PHE A 91 -5.27 15.21 -8.71
N GLU A 92 -6.47 15.31 -8.12
CA GLU A 92 -6.91 14.43 -7.03
C GLU A 92 -6.99 12.95 -7.47
N ALA A 93 -7.45 12.69 -8.69
CA ALA A 93 -7.47 11.35 -9.29
C ALA A 93 -6.05 10.81 -9.51
N ALA A 94 -5.16 11.63 -10.07
CA ALA A 94 -3.77 11.27 -10.33
C ALA A 94 -2.98 10.99 -9.04
N ILE A 95 -3.10 11.84 -8.01
CA ILE A 95 -2.52 11.59 -6.69
C ILE A 95 -3.05 10.28 -6.10
N THR A 96 -4.36 10.03 -6.20
CA THR A 96 -4.96 8.80 -5.69
C THR A 96 -4.43 7.57 -6.42
N GLU A 97 -4.33 7.61 -7.75
CA GLU A 97 -3.72 6.55 -8.55
C GLU A 97 -2.27 6.28 -8.12
N LEU A 98 -1.45 7.33 -8.06
CA LEU A 98 -0.03 7.22 -7.71
C LEU A 98 0.17 6.70 -6.27
N GLN A 99 -0.64 7.14 -5.30
CA GLN A 99 -0.60 6.61 -3.93
C GLN A 99 -0.98 5.12 -3.86
N ARG A 100 -2.01 4.71 -4.59
CA ARG A 100 -2.46 3.30 -4.63
C ARG A 100 -1.40 2.40 -5.23
N LYS A 101 -0.78 2.85 -6.32
CA LYS A 101 0.31 2.16 -7.00
C LYS A 101 1.65 2.36 -6.27
N MET A 102 1.66 2.99 -5.09
CA MET A 102 2.87 3.25 -4.30
C MET A 102 3.94 4.07 -5.02
N PHE A 103 3.63 4.84 -6.05
CA PHE A 103 4.57 5.77 -6.72
C PHE A 103 5.03 6.90 -5.81
N ILE A 104 4.07 7.48 -5.09
CA ILE A 104 4.28 8.66 -4.24
C ILE A 104 3.73 8.42 -2.84
N VAL A 105 4.24 9.20 -1.89
CA VAL A 105 3.78 9.21 -0.51
C VAL A 105 3.63 10.64 -0.02
N LYS A 106 2.66 10.88 0.85
CA LYS A 106 2.55 12.13 1.60
C LYS A 106 3.53 12.09 2.76
N VAL A 107 4.48 13.03 2.83
CA VAL A 107 5.52 13.06 3.87
C VAL A 107 5.23 14.03 4.99
N ALA A 108 4.53 15.13 4.72
CA ALA A 108 4.16 16.13 5.72
C ALA A 108 2.82 16.83 5.39
N GLU A 109 2.25 17.45 6.42
CA GLU A 109 1.19 18.46 6.32
C GLU A 109 1.74 19.76 6.91
N HIS A 110 1.67 20.83 6.15
CA HIS A 110 1.94 22.19 6.61
C HIS A 110 0.60 22.85 6.86
N TYR A 111 0.47 23.68 7.91
CA TYR A 111 -0.83 24.26 8.31
C TYR A 111 -0.97 25.74 7.99
N ASP A 112 0.12 26.43 7.64
CA ASP A 112 0.10 27.86 7.37
C ASP A 112 1.03 28.23 6.19
N PRO A 113 0.49 28.32 4.95
CA PRO A 113 -0.85 27.92 4.54
C PRO A 113 -1.00 26.38 4.53
N PHE A 114 -2.23 25.88 4.66
CA PHE A 114 -2.46 24.43 4.64
C PHE A 114 -2.06 23.79 3.30
N THR A 115 -1.11 22.85 3.33
CA THR A 115 -0.66 22.11 2.13
C THR A 115 -0.04 20.77 2.49
N PHE A 116 -0.19 19.79 1.60
CA PHE A 116 0.54 18.52 1.70
C PHE A 116 1.89 18.60 0.98
N GLU A 117 2.86 17.87 1.50
CA GLU A 117 4.16 17.64 0.88
C GLU A 117 4.28 16.20 0.39
N TRP A 118 4.80 16.04 -0.83
CA TRP A 118 4.83 14.79 -1.57
C TRP A 118 6.26 14.41 -1.97
N GLU A 119 6.59 13.14 -1.81
CA GLU A 119 7.88 12.56 -2.21
C GLU A 119 7.66 11.24 -2.96
N THR A 120 8.62 10.85 -3.81
CA THR A 120 8.59 9.52 -4.43
C THR A 120 8.88 8.44 -3.37
N VAL A 121 8.14 7.34 -3.44
CA VAL A 121 8.31 6.22 -2.49
C VAL A 121 9.70 5.60 -2.58
N SER A 122 10.26 5.50 -3.80
CA SER A 122 11.60 4.93 -4.03
C SER A 122 12.71 5.79 -3.41
N LYS A 123 12.56 7.12 -3.36
CA LYS A 123 13.49 8.01 -2.66
C LYS A 123 13.30 7.94 -1.15
N ARG A 124 12.06 8.09 -0.67
CA ARG A 124 11.73 8.15 0.76
C ARG A 124 12.14 6.88 1.51
N PHE A 125 11.82 5.72 0.93
CA PHE A 125 11.94 4.38 1.51
C PHE A 125 12.92 3.52 0.70
N SER A 126 14.08 4.09 0.35
CA SER A 126 15.05 3.43 -0.53
C SER A 126 15.60 2.11 0.05
N LYS A 127 15.70 1.99 1.37
CA LYS A 127 16.13 0.76 2.05
C LYS A 127 15.04 -0.31 1.95
N GLU A 128 13.81 0.04 2.26
CA GLU A 128 12.67 -0.87 2.29
C GLU A 128 12.27 -1.32 0.88
N THR A 129 12.37 -0.43 -0.11
CA THR A 129 12.16 -0.77 -1.54
C THR A 129 13.29 -1.63 -2.14
N LYS A 130 14.51 -1.56 -1.61
CA LYS A 130 15.57 -2.52 -1.96
C LYS A 130 15.31 -3.89 -1.32
N HIS A 131 14.85 -3.90 -0.07
CA HIS A 131 14.54 -5.14 0.64
C HIS A 131 13.40 -5.92 -0.04
N SER A 132 12.36 -5.23 -0.50
CA SER A 132 11.22 -5.85 -1.19
C SER A 132 11.58 -6.60 -2.47
N ARG A 133 12.73 -6.33 -3.10
CA ARG A 133 13.19 -7.03 -4.31
C ARG A 133 13.49 -8.51 -4.09
N ARG A 134 13.73 -8.91 -2.84
CA ARG A 134 13.98 -10.31 -2.46
C ARG A 134 12.72 -11.05 -2.03
N ILE A 135 11.57 -10.36 -2.01
CA ILE A 135 10.31 -10.88 -1.50
C ILE A 135 9.46 -11.30 -2.70
N THR A 136 9.09 -12.56 -2.74
CA THR A 136 8.13 -13.09 -3.71
C THR A 136 6.71 -12.60 -3.42
N GLU A 137 5.82 -12.65 -4.40
CA GLU A 137 4.44 -12.28 -4.16
C GLU A 137 3.74 -13.25 -3.20
N GLU A 138 4.13 -14.52 -3.22
CA GLU A 138 3.68 -15.56 -2.31
C GLU A 138 4.05 -15.21 -0.86
N GLU A 139 5.33 -14.96 -0.58
CA GLU A 139 5.80 -14.56 0.75
C GLU A 139 5.12 -13.28 1.23
N ALA A 140 4.95 -12.30 0.34
CA ALA A 140 4.26 -11.07 0.67
C ALA A 140 2.79 -11.31 1.08
N ARG A 141 2.06 -12.13 0.32
CA ARG A 141 0.66 -12.47 0.65
C ARG A 141 0.57 -13.25 1.95
N GLN A 142 1.48 -14.20 2.19
CA GLN A 142 1.53 -15.00 3.41
C GLN A 142 1.73 -14.11 4.64
N ASN A 143 2.74 -13.24 4.63
CA ASN A 143 3.02 -12.34 5.74
C ASN A 143 1.87 -11.34 5.99
N ILE A 144 1.34 -10.73 4.94
CA ILE A 144 0.20 -9.80 5.05
C ILE A 144 -1.03 -10.51 5.60
N LEU A 145 -1.34 -11.72 5.12
CA LEU A 145 -2.54 -12.44 5.51
C LEU A 145 -2.42 -13.02 6.92
N GLN A 146 -1.25 -13.49 7.32
CA GLN A 146 -0.97 -13.84 8.71
C GLN A 146 -1.22 -12.63 9.61
N LYS A 147 -0.67 -11.46 9.28
CA LYS A 147 -0.89 -10.25 10.08
C LYS A 147 -2.35 -9.84 10.16
N TYR A 148 -3.10 -10.05 9.09
CA TYR A 148 -4.54 -9.84 9.09
C TYR A 148 -5.24 -10.73 10.13
N PHE A 149 -4.91 -12.01 10.22
CA PHE A 149 -5.48 -12.91 11.22
C PHE A 149 -5.00 -12.60 12.64
N GLU A 150 -3.75 -12.19 12.84
CA GLU A 150 -3.27 -11.70 14.15
C GLU A 150 -4.09 -10.49 14.64
N ASN A 151 -4.55 -9.63 13.73
CA ASN A 151 -5.31 -8.43 14.08
C ASN A 151 -6.84 -8.64 14.18
N GLN A 152 -7.40 -9.58 13.42
CA GLN A 152 -8.87 -9.79 13.32
C GLN A 152 -9.33 -11.10 13.96
N LEU A 153 -8.42 -12.00 14.30
CA LEU A 153 -8.62 -13.38 14.79
C LEU A 153 -9.34 -14.31 13.81
N VAL A 154 -10.34 -13.82 13.08
CA VAL A 154 -11.21 -14.60 12.19
C VAL A 154 -11.40 -13.88 10.85
N GLY A 155 -11.52 -14.64 9.77
CA GLY A 155 -11.72 -14.11 8.42
C GLY A 155 -12.36 -15.09 7.45
N THR A 156 -12.94 -14.54 6.38
CA THR A 156 -13.50 -15.32 5.25
C THR A 156 -12.81 -14.92 3.96
N VAL A 157 -12.79 -15.81 2.96
CA VAL A 157 -12.31 -15.50 1.59
C VAL A 157 -12.97 -14.24 1.04
N THR A 158 -14.28 -14.07 1.29
CA THR A 158 -15.03 -12.88 0.87
C THR A 158 -14.51 -11.61 1.55
N SER A 159 -14.27 -11.64 2.86
CA SER A 159 -13.75 -10.47 3.59
C SER A 159 -12.33 -10.09 3.15
N ILE A 160 -11.45 -11.07 2.98
CA ILE A 160 -10.07 -10.92 2.51
C ILE A 160 -10.07 -10.33 1.09
N ARG A 161 -10.84 -10.94 0.18
CA ARG A 161 -10.98 -10.45 -1.20
C ARG A 161 -11.49 -9.03 -1.23
N ARG A 162 -12.53 -8.73 -0.45
CA ARG A 162 -13.08 -7.38 -0.39
C ARG A 162 -12.00 -6.42 0.08
N LEU A 163 -11.23 -6.75 1.13
CA LEU A 163 -10.22 -5.85 1.74
C LEU A 163 -9.01 -5.60 0.82
N PHE A 164 -8.39 -6.66 0.31
CA PHE A 164 -7.13 -6.58 -0.42
C PHE A 164 -7.29 -6.54 -1.94
N GLY A 165 -8.46 -6.92 -2.47
CA GLY A 165 -8.71 -7.00 -3.91
C GLY A 165 -7.98 -8.15 -4.61
N TRP A 166 -7.43 -9.12 -3.86
CA TRP A 166 -6.72 -10.26 -4.43
C TRP A 166 -7.65 -11.24 -5.14
N GLU A 167 -7.13 -11.91 -6.16
CA GLU A 167 -7.84 -12.99 -6.84
C GLU A 167 -8.14 -14.16 -5.89
N LYS A 168 -9.30 -14.80 -6.07
CA LYS A 168 -9.71 -15.93 -5.23
C LYS A 168 -8.64 -17.03 -5.18
N GLN A 169 -8.01 -17.34 -6.31
CA GLN A 169 -6.98 -18.38 -6.39
C GLN A 169 -5.76 -18.05 -5.51
N ALA A 170 -5.29 -16.80 -5.54
CA ALA A 170 -4.19 -16.35 -4.69
C ALA A 170 -4.56 -16.42 -3.20
N ILE A 171 -5.81 -16.07 -2.85
CA ILE A 171 -6.31 -16.18 -1.47
C ILE A 171 -6.32 -17.63 -1.02
N PHE A 172 -6.88 -18.55 -1.81
CA PHE A 172 -6.92 -19.97 -1.46
C PHE A 172 -5.53 -20.59 -1.33
N ARG A 173 -4.59 -20.27 -2.22
CA ARG A 173 -3.19 -20.72 -2.09
C ARG A 173 -2.57 -20.24 -0.78
N THR A 174 -2.78 -18.96 -0.44
CA THR A 174 -2.22 -18.37 0.79
C THR A 174 -2.85 -18.99 2.04
N LEU A 175 -4.17 -19.17 2.06
CA LEU A 175 -4.88 -19.83 3.16
C LEU A 175 -4.45 -21.30 3.31
N GLY A 176 -4.24 -22.01 2.19
CA GLY A 176 -3.72 -23.38 2.20
C GLY A 176 -2.35 -23.48 2.86
N TYR A 177 -1.44 -22.56 2.53
CA TYR A 177 -0.13 -22.47 3.18
C TYR A 177 -0.23 -22.13 4.67
N LEU A 178 -1.04 -21.15 5.05
CA LEU A 178 -1.22 -20.78 6.47
C LEU A 178 -1.88 -21.91 7.27
N LYS A 179 -2.76 -22.69 6.65
CA LYS A 179 -3.34 -23.90 7.25
C LYS A 179 -2.28 -24.97 7.46
N SER A 180 -1.50 -25.31 6.41
CA SER A 180 -0.48 -26.35 6.49
C SER A 180 0.66 -26.01 7.45
N SER A 181 0.92 -24.72 7.67
CA SER A 181 1.91 -24.22 8.65
C SER A 181 1.34 -24.04 10.07
N GLY A 182 0.08 -24.42 10.31
CA GLY A 182 -0.54 -24.34 11.63
C GLY A 182 -0.83 -22.93 12.13
N VAL A 183 -0.80 -21.91 11.24
CA VAL A 183 -1.11 -20.51 11.60
C VAL A 183 -2.62 -20.31 11.72
N ILE A 184 -3.41 -20.97 10.87
CA ILE A 184 -4.87 -20.86 10.88
C ILE A 184 -5.54 -22.23 10.85
N THR A 185 -6.77 -22.30 11.37
CA THR A 185 -7.66 -23.46 11.22
C THR A 185 -8.89 -23.06 10.38
N PRO A 186 -9.31 -23.89 9.41
CA PRO A 186 -10.54 -23.66 8.64
C PRO A 186 -11.78 -24.11 9.43
N ASP A 187 -12.95 -23.89 8.81
CA ASP A 187 -14.26 -24.41 9.21
C ASP A 187 -14.66 -24.07 10.66
N VAL A 188 -14.25 -22.89 11.12
CA VAL A 188 -14.59 -22.40 12.45
C VAL A 188 -16.04 -21.89 12.47
N LEU A 189 -16.81 -22.34 13.47
CA LEU A 189 -18.13 -21.83 13.72
C LEU A 189 -18.02 -20.48 14.44
N VAL A 190 -18.74 -19.48 13.94
CA VAL A 190 -18.83 -18.15 14.54
C VAL A 190 -20.29 -17.91 14.88
N ASP A 191 -20.59 -17.70 16.17
CA ASP A 191 -21.95 -17.55 16.65
C ASP A 191 -22.72 -16.48 15.88
N GLY A 192 -23.93 -16.85 15.44
CA GLY A 192 -24.82 -15.99 14.68
C GLY A 192 -24.35 -15.67 13.25
N LYS A 193 -23.32 -16.34 12.72
CA LYS A 193 -22.84 -16.12 11.35
C LYS A 193 -22.72 -17.41 10.55
N GLY A 194 -23.37 -17.44 9.38
CA GLY A 194 -23.15 -18.49 8.39
C GLY A 194 -21.91 -18.25 7.52
N GLY A 195 -21.28 -19.34 7.06
CA GLY A 195 -20.18 -19.33 6.09
C GLY A 195 -18.92 -20.04 6.57
N ASN A 196 -17.96 -20.21 5.65
CA ASN A 196 -16.69 -20.88 5.96
C ASN A 196 -15.68 -19.87 6.49
N PHE A 197 -15.42 -19.93 7.79
CA PHE A 197 -14.45 -19.08 8.46
C PHE A 197 -13.12 -19.78 8.66
N TYR A 198 -12.06 -18.97 8.65
CA TYR A 198 -10.73 -19.34 9.10
C TYR A 198 -10.44 -18.55 10.35
N ALA A 199 -9.81 -19.16 11.35
CA ALA A 199 -9.37 -18.46 12.55
C ALA A 199 -7.88 -18.68 12.80
N LEU A 200 -7.24 -17.69 13.43
CA LEU A 200 -5.88 -17.81 13.95
C LEU A 200 -5.84 -18.96 14.97
N VAL A 201 -4.86 -19.85 14.84
CA VAL A 201 -4.59 -20.86 15.87
C VAL A 201 -3.95 -20.13 17.06
N ASN A 202 -4.55 -20.25 18.24
CA ASN A 202 -3.92 -19.79 19.48
C ASN A 202 -2.69 -20.66 19.78
N MET A 203 -1.56 -20.37 19.15
CA MET A 203 -0.28 -20.83 19.67
C MET A 203 -0.01 -20.04 20.95
N ARG A 204 -0.33 -20.63 22.11
CA ARG A 204 0.27 -20.21 23.38
C ARG A 204 1.78 -20.28 23.17
N ARG A 205 2.45 -19.14 23.06
CA ARG A 205 3.91 -19.07 23.14
C ARG A 205 4.28 -19.50 24.56
N ASN A 206 4.64 -20.77 24.74
CA ASN A 206 5.46 -21.19 25.86
C ASN A 206 6.77 -20.39 25.75
N HIS A 207 6.88 -19.32 26.53
CA HIS A 207 8.18 -18.78 26.88
C HIS A 207 8.68 -19.68 28.01
N SER A 208 9.67 -20.51 27.69
CA SER A 208 10.64 -21.03 28.65
C SER A 208 11.85 -20.11 28.64
#